data_AF-A0A482WNN0-F1
#
_entry.id   AF-A0A482WNN0-F1
#
_cell.length_a   1.000
_cell.length_b   1.000
_cell.length_c   1.000
_cell.angle_alpha   90.00
_cell.angle_beta   90.00
_cell.angle_gamma   90.00
#
_symmetry.space_group_name_H-M   'P 1'
#
loop_
_entity.id
_entity.type
_entity.pdbx_description
1 polymer ?
#
loop_
_entity_poly.entity_id
_entity_poly.type
_entity_poly.pdbx_seq_one_letter_code
_entity_poly.pdbx_strand_id
1 'polypeptide(L)'
;MTYHVSSGRKDSVQNEESDTVKSDDMSDDKLSESENKEEMNQSVEPIGEERKVSLFIPDWDFILGLEDLSGELMRHSIKCVSSGRIEETFKACDFIRNLYTSLLTLTQVHNREFFKKLNVMLQSLLKVENACHMIKLRGSEVSQDLLVHMIGTFNTNEDEECSYD
;
A
#
# COMPACT_ATOMS: atom_id res chain seq x y z
N MET A 1 19.15 -9.76 27.42
CA MET A 1 18.71 -11.14 27.12
C MET A 1 19.05 -11.40 25.66
N THR A 2 20.20 -12.01 25.41
CA THR A 2 20.77 -12.28 24.08
C THR A 2 20.75 -13.78 23.87
N TYR A 3 20.23 -14.24 22.74
CA TYR A 3 20.28 -15.65 22.35
C TYR A 3 20.96 -15.80 21.00
N HIS A 4 22.12 -16.46 21.02
CA HIS A 4 22.73 -17.15 19.90
C HIS A 4 22.71 -18.65 20.25
N VAL A 5 22.18 -19.50 19.36
CA VAL A 5 22.43 -20.95 19.36
C VAL A 5 22.73 -21.38 17.93
N SER A 6 23.85 -22.09 17.79
CA SER A 6 24.40 -22.64 16.56
C SER A 6 23.96 -24.08 16.30
N SER A 7 23.96 -24.45 15.01
CA SER A 7 24.51 -25.68 14.42
C SER A 7 23.68 -26.97 14.33
N GLY A 8 23.51 -27.42 13.07
CA GLY A 8 23.52 -28.81 12.60
C GLY A 8 22.18 -29.57 12.68
N ARG A 9 21.77 -30.43 11.75
CA ARG A 9 22.38 -31.06 10.56
C ARG A 9 21.25 -31.73 9.75
N LYS A 10 21.41 -31.82 8.42
CA LYS A 10 20.56 -32.54 7.43
C LYS A 10 20.71 -34.08 7.59
N ASP A 11 19.89 -35.00 7.06
CA ASP A 11 19.51 -35.32 5.66
C ASP A 11 18.35 -36.36 5.70
N SER A 12 17.56 -36.59 4.63
CA SER A 12 17.83 -37.69 3.68
C SER A 12 16.80 -37.75 2.54
N VAL A 13 17.31 -37.83 1.32
CA VAL A 13 16.61 -38.32 0.12
C VAL A 13 17.32 -39.63 -0.28
N GLN A 14 16.51 -40.66 -0.54
CA GLN A 14 16.92 -42.00 -0.95
C GLN A 14 17.26 -42.05 -2.45
N ASN A 15 18.35 -42.74 -2.82
CA ASN A 15 18.33 -43.96 -3.64
C ASN A 15 19.75 -44.42 -4.05
N GLU A 16 20.09 -45.63 -3.61
CA GLU A 16 20.63 -46.81 -4.32
C GLU A 16 21.14 -46.63 -5.76
N GLU A 17 22.16 -47.34 -6.29
CA GLU A 17 23.17 -48.28 -5.80
C GLU A 17 24.05 -48.67 -7.04
N SER A 18 25.27 -49.18 -6.78
CA SER A 18 26.18 -49.95 -7.66
C SER A 18 26.89 -49.20 -8.82
N ASP A 19 28.14 -49.45 -9.21
CA ASP A 19 29.15 -50.39 -8.71
C ASP A 19 30.57 -49.98 -9.17
N THR A 20 31.51 -50.17 -8.25
CA THR A 20 32.93 -50.59 -8.36
C THR A 20 33.91 -50.19 -9.50
N VAL A 21 35.07 -49.67 -9.02
CA VAL A 21 36.48 -49.97 -9.40
C VAL A 21 37.30 -48.89 -10.16
N LYS A 22 38.32 -48.42 -9.44
CA LYS A 22 39.53 -47.67 -9.86
C LYS A 22 40.38 -48.44 -10.88
N SER A 23 41.04 -47.69 -11.76
CA SER A 23 42.45 -47.97 -12.10
C SER A 23 43.14 -46.67 -12.48
N ASP A 24 44.30 -46.47 -11.85
CA ASP A 24 45.17 -45.31 -11.95
C ASP A 24 46.06 -45.35 -13.22
N ASP A 25 46.56 -44.17 -13.55
CA ASP A 25 47.90 -43.86 -14.09
C ASP A 25 48.23 -43.84 -15.61
N MET A 26 48.45 -42.58 -16.05
CA MET A 26 49.73 -42.02 -16.54
C MET A 26 50.06 -42.14 -18.04
N SER A 27 50.24 -40.99 -18.71
CA SER A 27 51.41 -40.62 -19.55
C SER A 27 51.20 -39.30 -20.32
N ASP A 28 52.30 -38.57 -20.47
CA ASP A 28 52.54 -37.23 -21.00
C ASP A 28 52.15 -36.93 -22.47
N ASP A 29 52.00 -35.63 -22.80
CA ASP A 29 52.88 -34.84 -23.69
C ASP A 29 52.17 -33.77 -24.59
N LYS A 30 52.59 -32.50 -24.40
CA LYS A 30 52.94 -31.43 -25.37
C LYS A 30 51.95 -30.59 -26.24
N LEU A 31 52.28 -29.28 -26.23
CA LEU A 31 52.16 -28.16 -27.21
C LEU A 31 50.75 -27.59 -27.50
N SER A 32 50.40 -26.37 -27.04
CA SER A 32 50.76 -24.99 -27.47
C SER A 32 50.11 -24.52 -28.78
N GLU A 33 49.25 -23.50 -28.72
CA GLU A 33 49.28 -22.36 -29.65
C GLU A 33 48.36 -21.22 -29.18
N SER A 34 48.98 -20.04 -29.08
CA SER A 34 48.41 -18.74 -28.77
C SER A 34 48.05 -18.01 -30.05
N GLU A 35 46.88 -17.37 -30.13
CA GLU A 35 46.72 -16.21 -31.01
C GLU A 35 45.94 -15.10 -30.31
N ASN A 36 46.66 -14.02 -30.04
CA ASN A 36 46.18 -12.74 -29.58
C ASN A 36 45.81 -11.90 -30.82
N LYS A 37 44.62 -11.30 -30.84
CA LYS A 37 44.28 -10.20 -31.76
C LYS A 37 43.79 -9.03 -30.93
N GLU A 38 44.70 -8.11 -30.69
CA GLU A 38 44.42 -6.76 -30.22
C GLU A 38 43.75 -5.98 -31.36
N GLU A 39 42.48 -5.62 -31.19
CA GLU A 39 41.86 -4.53 -31.94
C GLU A 39 41.60 -3.37 -30.97
N MET A 40 42.39 -2.33 -31.15
CA MET A 40 42.26 -1.00 -30.56
C MET A 40 40.95 -0.37 -31.02
N ASN A 41 39.99 -0.14 -30.12
CA ASN A 41 38.85 0.73 -30.39
C ASN A 41 38.70 1.79 -29.30
N GLN A 42 38.66 3.01 -29.81
CA GLN A 42 38.77 4.28 -29.15
C GLN A 42 37.45 4.69 -28.49
N SER A 43 37.54 5.05 -27.21
CA SER A 43 36.67 5.93 -26.39
C SER A 43 35.19 6.09 -26.79
N VAL A 44 34.30 5.59 -25.93
CA VAL A 44 33.03 6.26 -25.62
C VAL A 44 32.91 6.31 -24.10
N GLU A 45 33.24 7.47 -23.51
CA GLU A 45 32.87 7.77 -22.11
C GLU A 45 31.32 7.77 -22.03
N PRO A 46 30.71 7.01 -21.11
CA PRO A 46 29.26 6.99 -20.99
C PRO A 46 28.76 8.37 -20.57
N ILE A 47 27.83 8.90 -21.36
CA ILE A 47 27.09 10.13 -21.10
C ILE A 47 26.36 9.95 -19.75
N GLY A 48 26.82 10.72 -18.75
CA GLY A 48 26.15 11.06 -17.49
C GLY A 48 25.34 9.94 -16.81
N GLU A 49 25.92 9.28 -15.82
CA GLU A 49 25.16 8.42 -14.90
C GLU A 49 23.95 9.17 -14.35
N GLU A 50 22.73 8.68 -14.64
CA GLU A 50 21.52 9.15 -14.00
C GLU A 50 21.69 8.98 -12.48
N ARG A 51 21.90 10.10 -11.78
CA ARG A 51 22.01 10.09 -10.32
C ARG A 51 20.65 9.75 -9.72
N LYS A 52 20.47 8.47 -9.39
CA LYS A 52 19.28 7.98 -8.71
C LYS A 52 19.29 8.46 -7.26
N VAL A 53 18.36 9.34 -6.93
CA VAL A 53 18.11 9.79 -5.55
C VAL A 53 16.94 8.98 -5.00
N SER A 54 17.14 8.39 -3.82
CA SER A 54 16.10 7.66 -3.08
C SER A 54 15.61 8.51 -1.92
N LEU A 55 14.28 8.58 -1.73
CA LEU A 55 13.66 9.21 -0.57
C LEU A 55 13.02 8.12 0.30
N PHE A 56 13.35 8.14 1.59
CA PHE A 56 12.71 7.30 2.60
C PHE A 56 11.48 8.02 3.16
N ILE A 57 10.36 7.31 3.28
CA ILE A 57 9.13 7.79 3.91
C ILE A 57 8.97 7.01 5.22
N PRO A 58 8.97 7.67 6.39
CA PRO A 58 8.70 7.00 7.66
C PRO A 58 7.33 6.33 7.69
N ASP A 59 7.25 5.16 8.33
CA ASP A 59 6.02 4.37 8.38
C ASP A 59 4.83 5.17 8.93
N TRP A 60 5.07 5.97 9.97
CA TRP A 60 4.05 6.82 10.57
C TRP A 60 3.59 7.94 9.64
N ASP A 61 4.50 8.54 8.87
CA ASP A 61 4.11 9.59 7.91
C ASP A 61 3.24 9.00 6.79
N PHE A 62 3.57 7.78 6.36
CA PHE A 62 2.74 7.04 5.41
C PHE A 62 1.35 6.74 5.98
N ILE A 63 1.27 6.21 7.21
CA ILE A 63 -0.01 5.89 7.88
C ILE A 63 -0.86 7.15 8.08
N LEU A 64 -0.28 8.24 8.59
CA LEU A 64 -0.99 9.51 8.80
C LEU A 64 -1.49 10.09 7.46
N GLY A 65 -0.75 9.88 6.37
CA GLY A 65 -1.16 10.24 5.01
C GLY A 65 -2.35 9.41 4.51
N LEU A 66 -2.42 8.12 4.84
CA LEU A 66 -3.59 7.28 4.55
C LEU A 66 -4.84 7.75 5.32
N GLU A 67 -4.67 8.21 6.55
CA GLU A 67 -5.79 8.79 7.31
C GLU A 67 -6.29 10.08 6.66
N ASP A 68 -5.40 10.95 6.19
CA ASP A 68 -5.80 12.18 5.46
C ASP A 68 -6.51 11.89 4.14
N LEU A 69 -6.08 10.84 3.43
CA LEU A 69 -6.73 10.37 2.20
C LEU A 69 -8.21 10.07 2.43
N SER A 70 -8.60 9.58 3.61
CA SER A 70 -10.01 9.29 3.93
C SER A 70 -10.90 10.54 3.82
N GLY A 71 -10.40 11.70 4.25
CA GLY A 71 -11.12 12.97 4.15
C GLY A 71 -11.27 13.43 2.70
N GLU A 72 -10.28 13.16 1.85
CA GLU A 72 -10.36 13.46 0.42
C GLU A 72 -11.33 12.54 -0.32
N LEU A 73 -11.33 11.24 0.03
CA LEU A 73 -12.30 10.29 -0.50
C LEU A 73 -13.73 10.61 -0.05
N MET A 74 -13.89 11.16 1.15
CA MET A 74 -15.19 11.67 1.61
C MET A 74 -15.65 12.86 0.76
N ARG A 75 -14.81 13.88 0.57
CA ARG A 75 -15.13 15.02 -0.32
C ARG A 75 -15.45 14.57 -1.75
N HIS A 76 -14.64 13.65 -2.29
CA HIS A 76 -14.86 13.04 -3.60
C HIS A 76 -16.22 12.31 -3.66
N SER A 77 -16.55 11.54 -2.63
CA SER A 77 -17.80 10.82 -2.52
C SER A 77 -19.01 11.75 -2.58
N ILE A 78 -19.00 12.85 -1.83
CA ILE A 78 -20.09 13.85 -1.86
C ILE A 78 -20.23 14.46 -3.25
N LYS A 79 -19.13 14.85 -3.88
CA LYS A 79 -19.14 15.36 -5.26
C LYS A 79 -19.73 14.34 -6.25
N CYS A 80 -19.39 13.06 -6.07
CA CYS A 80 -19.93 11.97 -6.89
C CYS A 80 -21.44 11.80 -6.69
N VAL A 81 -21.94 11.87 -5.46
CA VAL A 81 -23.39 11.80 -5.20
C VAL A 81 -24.12 12.96 -5.89
N SER A 82 -23.64 14.19 -5.73
CA SER A 82 -24.25 15.37 -6.37
C SER A 82 -24.21 15.32 -7.90
N SER A 83 -23.29 14.53 -8.47
CA SER A 83 -23.15 14.35 -9.92
C SER A 83 -23.81 13.07 -10.44
N GLY A 84 -24.55 12.33 -9.60
CA GLY A 84 -25.20 11.07 -9.96
C GLY A 84 -24.28 9.85 -10.10
N ARG A 85 -22.98 9.97 -9.79
CA ARG A 85 -21.98 8.88 -9.87
C ARG A 85 -21.96 8.04 -8.61
N ILE A 86 -23.09 7.40 -8.34
CA ILE A 86 -23.38 6.72 -7.08
C ILE A 86 -22.44 5.52 -6.81
N GLU A 87 -22.03 4.80 -7.85
CA GLU A 87 -21.20 3.60 -7.68
C GLU A 87 -19.81 3.90 -7.13
N GLU A 88 -19.23 5.04 -7.53
CA GLU A 88 -17.94 5.51 -7.00
C GLU A 88 -18.04 5.86 -5.50
N THR A 89 -19.20 6.37 -5.06
CA THR A 89 -19.46 6.62 -3.64
C THR A 89 -19.47 5.31 -2.83
N PHE A 90 -20.07 4.23 -3.34
CA PHE A 90 -20.04 2.93 -2.67
C PHE A 90 -18.62 2.35 -2.59
N LYS A 91 -17.85 2.42 -3.68
CA LYS A 91 -16.45 1.97 -3.69
C LYS A 91 -15.60 2.74 -2.68
N ALA A 92 -15.76 4.06 -2.61
CA ALA A 92 -15.06 4.89 -1.64
C ALA A 92 -15.47 4.53 -0.20
N CYS A 93 -16.76 4.30 0.06
CA CYS A 93 -17.24 3.84 1.36
C CYS A 93 -16.58 2.53 1.78
N ASP A 94 -16.54 1.54 0.87
CA ASP A 94 -15.94 0.24 1.14
C ASP A 94 -14.43 0.35 1.41
N PHE A 95 -13.74 1.17 0.62
CA PHE A 95 -12.32 1.42 0.83
C PHE A 95 -12.04 2.05 2.21
N ILE A 96 -12.74 3.14 2.56
CA ILE A 96 -12.53 3.83 3.85
C ILE A 96 -12.86 2.88 5.01
N ARG A 97 -13.92 2.07 4.91
CA ARG A 97 -14.31 1.10 5.95
C ARG A 97 -13.23 0.04 6.18
N ASN A 98 -12.68 -0.50 5.09
CA ASN A 98 -11.61 -1.50 5.16
C ASN A 98 -10.31 -0.91 5.72
N LEU A 99 -9.97 0.31 5.30
CA LEU A 99 -8.81 1.03 5.81
C LEU A 99 -8.96 1.32 7.31
N TYR A 100 -10.11 1.84 7.75
CA TYR A 100 -10.38 2.15 9.16
C TYR A 100 -10.27 0.89 10.02
N THR A 101 -10.92 -0.21 9.58
CA THR A 101 -10.87 -1.50 10.27
C THR A 101 -9.44 -2.03 10.39
N SER A 102 -8.63 -1.85 9.35
CA SER A 102 -7.22 -2.26 9.36
C SER A 102 -6.39 -1.40 10.32
N LEU A 103 -6.62 -0.09 10.36
CA LEU A 103 -5.90 0.80 11.28
C LEU A 103 -6.27 0.56 12.75
N LEU A 104 -7.48 0.06 13.04
CA LEU A 104 -7.84 -0.33 14.41
C LEU A 104 -6.91 -1.39 15.01
N THR A 105 -6.24 -2.22 14.18
CA THR A 105 -5.28 -3.21 14.69
C THR A 105 -4.00 -2.57 15.23
N LEU A 106 -3.71 -1.30 14.89
CA LEU A 106 -2.53 -0.56 15.33
C LEU A 106 -2.75 0.23 16.63
N THR A 107 -3.95 0.18 17.20
CA THR A 107 -4.34 0.94 18.41
C THR A 107 -3.60 0.53 19.69
N GLN A 108 -2.81 -0.54 19.66
CA GLN A 108 -1.92 -0.89 20.78
C GLN A 108 -0.71 0.07 20.89
N VAL A 109 -0.43 0.87 19.85
CA VAL A 109 0.69 1.81 19.85
C VAL A 109 0.25 3.18 20.36
N HIS A 110 1.03 3.75 21.28
CA HIS A 110 0.77 5.09 21.84
C HIS A 110 1.25 6.20 20.90
N ASN A 111 0.53 6.46 19.81
CA ASN A 111 0.75 7.62 18.94
C ASN A 111 -0.45 8.57 18.99
N ARG A 112 -0.28 9.75 19.61
CA ARG A 112 -1.36 10.73 19.80
C ARG A 112 -1.92 11.28 18.49
N GLU A 113 -1.06 11.57 17.52
CA GLU A 113 -1.47 12.14 16.24
C GLU A 113 -2.27 11.12 15.42
N PHE A 114 -1.85 9.85 15.46
CA PHE A 114 -2.60 8.74 14.88
C PHE A 114 -4.02 8.67 15.46
N PHE A 115 -4.19 8.60 16.79
CA PHE A 115 -5.54 8.54 17.36
C PHE A 115 -6.41 9.76 17.03
N LYS A 116 -5.81 10.95 16.96
CA LYS A 116 -6.53 12.16 16.56
C LYS A 116 -7.04 12.03 15.12
N LYS A 117 -6.19 11.60 14.19
CA LYS A 117 -6.57 11.40 12.79
C LYS A 117 -7.53 10.22 12.60
N LEU A 118 -7.36 9.13 13.34
CA LEU A 118 -8.28 7.99 13.33
C LEU A 118 -9.70 8.40 13.72
N ASN A 119 -9.86 9.30 14.69
CA ASN A 119 -11.17 9.87 15.03
C ASN A 119 -11.76 10.73 13.90
N VAL A 120 -10.94 11.55 13.24
CA VAL A 120 -11.36 12.35 12.07
C VAL A 120 -11.73 11.45 10.88
N MET A 121 -10.99 10.37 10.68
CA MET A 121 -11.28 9.34 9.68
C MET A 121 -12.61 8.65 9.96
N LEU A 122 -12.93 8.34 11.22
CA LEU A 122 -14.24 7.79 11.60
C LEU A 122 -15.37 8.74 11.21
N GLN A 123 -15.24 10.04 11.49
CA GLN A 123 -16.23 11.04 11.05
C GLN A 123 -16.38 11.08 9.53
N SER A 124 -15.27 10.96 8.80
CA SER A 124 -15.26 10.88 7.34
C SER A 124 -15.99 9.64 6.82
N LEU A 125 -15.74 8.48 7.44
CA LEU A 125 -16.44 7.23 7.14
C LEU A 125 -17.94 7.36 7.36
N LEU A 126 -18.37 7.88 8.50
CA LEU A 126 -19.78 8.07 8.83
C LEU A 126 -20.50 8.98 7.81
N LYS A 127 -19.85 10.06 7.37
CA LYS A 127 -20.41 10.96 6.34
C LYS A 127 -20.63 10.23 5.01
N VAL A 128 -19.68 9.42 4.56
CA VAL A 128 -19.81 8.64 3.31
C VAL A 128 -20.83 7.51 3.46
N GLU A 129 -20.83 6.80 4.59
CA GLU A 129 -21.74 5.69 4.84
C GLU A 129 -23.19 6.15 4.94
N ASN A 130 -23.43 7.31 5.56
CA ASN A 130 -24.74 7.96 5.55
C ASN A 130 -25.19 8.32 4.12
N ALA A 131 -24.28 8.81 3.27
CA ALA A 131 -24.60 9.08 1.88
C ALA A 131 -24.99 7.80 1.12
N CYS A 132 -24.22 6.71 1.29
CA CYS A 132 -24.54 5.39 0.76
C CYS A 132 -25.91 4.88 1.25
N HIS A 133 -26.20 5.04 2.54
CA HIS A 133 -27.47 4.64 3.12
C HIS A 133 -28.64 5.42 2.53
N MET A 134 -28.51 6.75 2.41
CA MET A 134 -29.50 7.63 1.79
C MET A 134 -29.76 7.27 0.33
N ILE A 135 -28.71 6.97 -0.44
CA ILE A 135 -28.82 6.47 -1.81
C ILE A 135 -29.61 5.15 -1.82
N LYS A 136 -29.28 4.21 -0.92
CA LYS A 136 -29.89 2.88 -0.92
C LYS A 136 -31.38 2.92 -0.56
N LEU A 137 -31.74 3.75 0.44
CA LEU A 137 -33.13 3.96 0.84
C LEU A 137 -33.94 4.70 -0.23
N ARG A 138 -33.39 5.77 -0.84
CA ARG A 138 -34.13 6.53 -1.85
C ARG A 138 -34.13 5.89 -3.22
N GLY A 139 -33.14 5.06 -3.53
CA GLY A 139 -33.15 4.20 -4.72
C GLY A 139 -34.34 3.24 -4.77
N SER A 140 -35.03 2.98 -3.65
CA SER A 140 -36.29 2.23 -3.65
C SER A 140 -37.55 3.08 -3.74
N GLU A 141 -37.50 4.42 -3.57
CA GLU A 141 -38.74 5.24 -3.41
C GLU A 141 -38.72 6.70 -3.97
N VAL A 142 -37.60 7.39 -4.19
CA VAL A 142 -37.57 8.88 -4.38
C VAL A 142 -36.57 9.39 -5.46
N SER A 143 -36.94 10.45 -6.19
CA SER A 143 -36.19 11.07 -7.30
C SER A 143 -34.85 11.75 -6.90
N GLN A 144 -33.89 11.77 -7.84
CA GLN A 144 -32.50 12.24 -7.64
C GLN A 144 -32.39 13.71 -7.19
N ASP A 145 -33.32 14.58 -7.58
CA ASP A 145 -33.26 16.02 -7.24
C ASP A 145 -33.47 16.27 -5.72
N LEU A 146 -34.27 15.44 -5.06
CA LEU A 146 -34.52 15.57 -3.62
C LEU A 146 -33.32 15.06 -2.79
N LEU A 147 -32.53 14.13 -3.33
CA LEU A 147 -31.29 13.65 -2.70
C LEU A 147 -30.26 14.77 -2.56
N VAL A 148 -30.09 15.56 -3.63
CA VAL A 148 -29.14 16.68 -3.66
C VAL A 148 -29.51 17.73 -2.60
N HIS A 149 -30.80 18.04 -2.46
CA HIS A 149 -31.28 19.01 -1.47
C HIS A 149 -31.01 18.57 -0.02
N MET A 150 -31.29 17.31 0.33
CA MET A 150 -31.07 16.82 1.69
C MET A 150 -29.58 16.67 2.02
N ILE A 151 -28.74 16.32 1.04
CA ILE A 151 -27.28 16.29 1.24
C ILE A 151 -26.72 17.70 1.45
N GLY A 152 -27.27 18.70 0.76
CA GLY A 152 -26.95 20.11 0.99
C GLY A 152 -27.19 20.55 2.44
N THR A 153 -28.30 20.12 3.06
CA THR A 153 -28.64 20.50 4.45
C THR A 153 -27.75 19.87 5.52
N PHE A 154 -27.08 18.75 5.25
CA PHE A 154 -26.08 18.21 6.20
C PHE A 154 -24.81 19.05 6.26
N ASN A 155 -24.56 19.92 5.26
CA ASN A 155 -23.39 20.79 5.22
C ASN A 155 -23.61 22.15 5.90
N THR A 156 -24.84 22.54 6.25
CA THR A 156 -25.16 23.86 6.81
C THR A 156 -25.30 23.91 8.32
N ASN A 157 -25.17 22.77 9.02
CA ASN A 157 -25.40 22.69 10.46
C ASN A 157 -24.10 22.70 11.31
N GLU A 158 -22.95 23.05 10.73
CA GLU A 158 -21.68 23.17 11.47
C GLU A 158 -21.38 24.64 11.90
N ASP A 159 -22.25 25.62 11.62
CA ASP A 159 -22.01 27.06 11.88
C ASP A 159 -22.89 27.72 12.96
N GLU A 160 -23.66 26.99 13.77
CA GLU A 160 -24.30 27.60 14.96
C GLU A 160 -23.31 27.71 16.13
N GLU A 161 -22.58 28.83 16.09
CA GLU A 161 -21.71 29.37 17.12
C GLU A 161 -22.46 29.49 18.46
N CYS A 162 -22.06 28.68 19.45
CA CYS A 162 -22.60 28.73 20.81
C CYS A 162 -22.11 30.02 21.49
N SER A 163 -22.91 31.08 21.40
CA SER A 163 -22.78 32.29 22.21
C SER A 163 -23.16 31.96 23.65
N TYR A 164 -22.18 32.00 24.57
CA TYR A 164 -22.44 31.99 26.00
C TYR A 164 -22.74 33.42 26.47
N ASP A 165 -23.96 33.65 26.98
CA ASP A 165 -24.27 34.75 27.92
C ASP A 165 -23.89 34.36 29.36
#